data_AF-A0A6A4YXH8-F1
#
_entry.id   AF-A0A6A4YXH8-F1
#
_cell.length_a   1.000
_cell.length_b   1.000
_cell.length_c   1.000
_cell.angle_alpha   90.00
_cell.angle_beta   90.00
_cell.angle_gamma   90.00
#
_symmetry.space_group_name_H-M   'P 1'
#
loop_
_entity.id
_entity.type
_entity.pdbx_description
1 polymer ?
#
loop_
_entity_poly.entity_id
_entity_poly.type
_entity_poly.pdbx_seq_one_letter_code
_entity_poly.pdbx_strand_id
1 'polypeptide(L)'
;MALKVAADCMNKIAKPVSQTTKADRKIPVCAGLPGLGKSRMLEEWENIFDLAKIHGPRLGALVLYYNGHKPHVIEGSMTIEASFSWRLLHRLFIEGNGVQFSKWFNECLPQNGAQLQLGMALEVIREKSIEIGISTSEEPLQLFLGVDEYQSIKDVNGIRVGTNEDGSKEELLQDLLNVLGDIMASPVDG
;
A
#
# COMPACT_ATOMS: atom_id res chain seq x y z
N MET A 1 9.14 -21.38 -6.75
CA MET A 1 8.11 -21.84 -5.78
C MET A 1 7.44 -20.66 -5.08
N ALA A 2 8.20 -19.74 -4.45
CA ALA A 2 7.64 -18.58 -3.74
C ALA A 2 6.77 -17.65 -4.62
N LEU A 3 7.23 -17.28 -5.83
CA LEU A 3 6.43 -16.46 -6.76
C LEU A 3 5.09 -17.09 -7.14
N LYS A 4 5.05 -18.42 -7.27
CA LYS A 4 3.80 -19.14 -7.57
C LYS A 4 2.82 -19.08 -6.41
N VAL A 5 3.30 -19.22 -5.17
CA VAL A 5 2.46 -19.06 -3.98
C VAL A 5 1.95 -17.63 -3.86
N ALA A 6 2.80 -16.63 -4.09
CA ALA A 6 2.39 -15.23 -4.12
C ALA A 6 1.33 -14.97 -5.20
N ALA A 7 1.52 -15.54 -6.41
CA ALA A 7 0.57 -15.44 -7.50
C ALA A 7 -0.77 -16.09 -7.19
N ASP A 8 -0.78 -17.28 -6.56
CA ASP A 8 -2.01 -17.95 -6.14
C ASP A 8 -2.78 -17.12 -5.10
N CYS A 9 -2.07 -16.44 -4.18
CA CYS A 9 -2.68 -15.49 -3.26
C CYS A 9 -3.27 -14.28 -4.00
N MET A 10 -2.50 -13.65 -4.90
CA MET A 10 -2.96 -12.49 -5.65
C MET A 10 -4.14 -12.80 -6.56
N ASN A 11 -4.17 -13.99 -7.18
CA ASN A 11 -5.32 -14.42 -7.99
C ASN A 11 -6.62 -14.49 -7.18
N LYS A 12 -6.55 -14.84 -5.89
CA LYS A 12 -7.72 -14.85 -5.01
C LYS A 12 -8.13 -13.43 -4.62
N ILE A 13 -7.17 -12.57 -4.29
CA ILE A 13 -7.42 -11.18 -3.85
C ILE A 13 -7.97 -10.32 -5.00
N ALA A 14 -7.52 -10.56 -6.23
CA ALA A 14 -7.95 -9.81 -7.41
C ALA A 14 -9.40 -10.11 -7.85
N LYS A 15 -10.05 -11.12 -7.28
CA LYS A 15 -11.45 -11.43 -7.61
C LYS A 15 -12.41 -10.44 -6.95
N PRO A 16 -13.56 -10.15 -7.56
CA PRO A 16 -14.57 -9.28 -6.97
C PRO A 16 -14.99 -9.73 -5.56
N VAL A 17 -15.37 -8.78 -4.68
CA VAL A 17 -15.91 -9.09 -3.34
C VAL A 17 -17.04 -10.09 -3.41
N SER A 18 -17.94 -9.90 -4.38
CA SER A 18 -19.11 -10.75 -4.58
C SER A 18 -18.75 -12.22 -4.85
N GLN A 19 -17.48 -12.50 -5.18
CA GLN A 19 -16.95 -13.83 -5.49
C GLN A 19 -15.92 -14.32 -4.46
N THR A 20 -15.66 -13.59 -3.38
CA THR A 20 -14.62 -13.92 -2.39
C THR A 20 -15.12 -13.79 -0.95
N THR A 21 -14.56 -14.60 -0.05
CA THR A 21 -14.83 -14.47 1.39
C THR A 21 -13.77 -13.59 2.08
N LYS A 22 -14.03 -13.16 3.32
CA LYS A 22 -13.00 -12.51 4.15
C LYS A 22 -11.77 -13.41 4.34
N ALA A 23 -11.93 -14.74 4.34
CA ALA A 23 -10.82 -15.68 4.45
C ALA A 23 -9.97 -15.77 3.17
N ASP A 24 -10.56 -15.51 2.01
CA ASP A 24 -9.85 -15.50 0.71
C ASP A 24 -9.04 -14.22 0.47
N ARG A 25 -9.41 -13.13 1.15
CA ARG A 25 -8.78 -11.80 1.04
C ARG A 25 -7.69 -11.53 2.07
N LYS A 26 -7.08 -12.59 2.62
CA LYS A 26 -5.95 -12.44 3.54
C LYS A 26 -4.75 -11.84 2.81
N ILE A 27 -4.24 -10.73 3.32
CA ILE A 27 -3.03 -10.09 2.81
C ILE A 27 -1.85 -11.06 2.97
N PRO A 28 -1.14 -11.41 1.88
CA PRO A 28 -0.01 -12.32 1.97
C PRO A 28 1.17 -11.60 2.63
N VAL A 29 1.77 -12.26 3.63
CA VAL A 29 2.95 -11.73 4.33
C VAL A 29 4.18 -12.53 3.91
N CYS A 30 5.19 -11.82 3.42
CA CYS A 30 6.48 -12.41 3.09
C CYS A 30 7.32 -12.53 4.37
N ALA A 31 7.27 -13.69 5.03
CA ALA A 31 8.04 -13.96 6.24
C ALA A 31 9.28 -14.83 5.94
N GLY A 32 10.40 -14.54 6.60
CA GLY A 32 11.63 -15.32 6.46
C GLY A 32 12.86 -14.59 6.98
N LEU A 33 13.96 -15.33 7.17
CA LEU A 33 15.22 -14.80 7.66
C LEU A 33 15.74 -13.63 6.79
N PRO A 34 16.53 -12.70 7.38
CA PRO A 34 17.25 -11.68 6.62
C PRO A 34 18.06 -12.29 5.47
N GLY A 35 18.13 -11.61 4.33
CA GLY A 35 18.89 -12.06 3.16
C GLY A 35 18.19 -13.07 2.25
N LEU A 36 16.99 -13.54 2.57
CA LEU A 36 16.23 -14.50 1.73
C LEU A 36 15.51 -13.89 0.51
N GLY A 37 15.87 -12.67 0.10
CA GLY A 37 15.31 -12.04 -1.10
C GLY A 37 13.84 -11.62 -1.01
N LYS A 38 13.34 -11.27 0.20
CA LYS A 38 11.96 -10.82 0.40
C LYS A 38 11.63 -9.55 -0.40
N SER A 39 12.47 -8.53 -0.29
CA SER A 39 12.32 -7.27 -1.04
C SER A 39 12.37 -7.52 -2.55
N ARG A 40 13.32 -8.35 -3.00
CA ARG A 40 13.41 -8.78 -4.40
C ARG A 40 12.13 -9.47 -4.87
N MET A 41 11.46 -10.26 -4.03
CA MET A 41 10.19 -10.86 -4.40
C MET A 41 9.08 -9.82 -4.62
N LEU A 42 9.08 -8.72 -3.86
CA LEU A 42 8.14 -7.61 -4.08
C LEU A 42 8.48 -6.83 -5.36
N GLU A 43 9.76 -6.71 -5.72
CA GLU A 43 10.20 -6.11 -6.99
C GLU A 43 9.75 -6.93 -8.21
N GLU A 44 9.57 -8.24 -8.06
CA GLU A 44 9.10 -9.17 -9.09
C GLU A 44 7.57 -9.16 -9.27
N TRP A 45 6.89 -8.08 -8.89
CA TRP A 45 5.42 -8.00 -8.87
C TRP A 45 4.77 -8.22 -10.25
N GLU A 46 5.42 -7.80 -11.33
CA GLU A 46 4.91 -8.05 -12.70
C GLU A 46 4.84 -9.55 -13.00
N ASN A 47 5.89 -10.29 -12.63
CA ASN A 47 5.92 -11.75 -12.76
C ASN A 47 4.86 -12.42 -11.87
N ILE A 48 4.59 -11.86 -10.68
CA ILE A 48 3.50 -12.34 -9.81
C ILE A 48 2.14 -12.12 -10.50
N PHE A 49 1.90 -10.96 -11.10
CA PHE A 49 0.66 -10.66 -11.83
C PHE A 49 0.48 -11.57 -13.06
N ASP A 50 1.54 -11.80 -13.83
CA ASP A 50 1.53 -12.68 -14.99
C ASP A 50 1.18 -14.12 -14.59
N LEU A 51 1.81 -14.64 -13.54
CA LEU A 51 1.51 -15.96 -12.99
C LEU A 51 0.09 -16.05 -12.40
N ALA A 52 -0.40 -14.96 -11.81
CA ALA A 52 -1.75 -14.85 -11.26
C ALA A 52 -2.82 -14.65 -12.34
N LYS A 53 -2.42 -14.47 -13.61
CA LYS A 53 -3.30 -14.14 -14.74
C LYS A 53 -4.11 -12.86 -14.51
N ILE A 54 -3.48 -11.90 -13.84
CA ILE A 54 -4.02 -10.55 -13.65
C ILE A 54 -3.56 -9.73 -14.85
N HIS A 55 -4.52 -9.42 -15.73
CA HIS A 55 -4.28 -8.74 -16.99
C HIS A 55 -4.92 -7.34 -16.99
N GLY A 56 -4.58 -6.53 -17.98
CA GLY A 56 -5.05 -5.15 -18.13
C GLY A 56 -4.03 -4.13 -17.61
N PRO A 57 -4.43 -2.86 -17.50
CA PRO A 57 -3.59 -1.81 -16.95
C PRO A 57 -3.13 -2.16 -15.55
N ARG A 58 -1.83 -2.06 -15.33
CA ARG A 58 -1.22 -2.43 -14.07
C ARG A 58 -0.18 -1.42 -13.63
N LEU A 59 -0.08 -1.24 -12.34
CA LEU A 59 0.91 -0.39 -11.69
C LEU A 59 1.41 -1.11 -10.43
N GLY A 60 2.68 -0.95 -10.09
CA GLY A 60 3.25 -1.50 -8.87
C GLY A 60 3.94 -0.42 -8.06
N ALA A 61 3.70 -0.43 -6.75
CA ALA A 61 4.39 0.42 -5.79
C ALA A 61 4.93 -0.40 -4.64
N LEU A 62 6.16 -0.06 -4.23
CA LEU A 62 6.81 -0.60 -3.03
C LEU A 62 6.94 0.51 -2.01
N VAL A 63 6.14 0.45 -0.95
CA VAL A 63 6.16 1.40 0.15
C VAL A 63 7.17 0.91 1.19
N LEU A 64 8.22 1.70 1.40
CA LEU A 64 9.33 1.39 2.30
C LEU A 64 9.16 2.16 3.62
N TYR A 65 9.45 1.50 4.75
CA TYR A 65 9.40 2.10 6.09
C TYR A 65 10.78 2.26 6.75
N TYR A 66 11.85 1.83 6.09
CA TYR A 66 13.23 2.01 6.57
C TYR A 66 14.15 2.42 5.39
N ASN A 67 15.47 2.36 5.58
CA ASN A 67 16.48 2.67 4.53
C ASN A 67 16.28 4.02 3.81
N GLY A 68 16.24 5.12 4.57
CA GLY A 68 16.02 6.47 4.01
C GLY A 68 14.54 6.91 4.00
N HIS A 69 13.63 5.98 4.29
CA HIS A 69 12.19 6.22 4.45
C HIS A 69 11.73 6.04 5.90
N LYS A 70 12.63 6.25 6.86
CA LYS A 70 12.27 6.14 8.28
C LYS A 70 11.12 7.10 8.62
N PRO A 71 10.26 6.75 9.58
CA PRO A 71 9.18 7.63 10.00
C PRO A 71 9.71 8.97 10.50
N HIS A 72 9.13 10.06 10.00
CA HIS A 72 9.46 11.41 10.41
C HIS A 72 8.60 11.89 11.58
N VAL A 73 9.14 12.83 12.36
CA VAL A 73 8.46 13.38 13.56
C VAL A 73 7.05 13.88 13.24
N ILE A 74 6.86 14.49 12.07
CA ILE A 74 5.55 15.02 11.65
C ILE A 74 4.55 13.94 11.29
N GLU A 75 4.99 12.73 10.90
CA GLU A 75 4.10 11.56 10.77
C GLU A 75 3.48 11.17 12.12
N GLY A 76 4.11 11.55 13.24
CA GLY A 76 3.53 11.40 14.56
C GLY A 76 2.31 12.28 14.85
N SER A 77 1.92 13.16 13.92
CA SER A 77 0.66 13.90 14.00
C SER A 77 -0.45 13.30 13.13
N MET A 78 -0.15 12.22 12.40
CA MET A 78 -1.03 11.62 11.40
C MET A 78 -1.58 10.27 11.85
N THR A 79 -2.65 9.83 11.20
CA THR A 79 -3.06 8.41 11.22
C THR A 79 -2.10 7.58 10.37
N ILE A 80 -2.08 6.26 10.57
CA ILE A 80 -1.30 5.36 9.70
C ILE A 80 -1.77 5.42 8.26
N GLU A 81 -3.08 5.58 8.05
CA GLU A 81 -3.68 5.74 6.72
C GLU A 81 -3.11 6.95 6.00
N ALA A 82 -3.08 8.12 6.65
CA ALA A 82 -2.56 9.34 6.04
C ALA A 82 -1.06 9.24 5.75
N SER A 83 -0.27 8.72 6.70
CA SER A 83 1.17 8.48 6.50
C SER A 83 1.41 7.53 5.30
N PHE A 84 0.73 6.39 5.28
CA PHE A 84 0.85 5.40 4.20
C PHE A 84 0.45 5.99 2.85
N SER A 85 -0.65 6.75 2.80
CA SER A 85 -1.17 7.38 1.58
C SER A 85 -0.15 8.36 0.99
N TRP A 86 0.48 9.20 1.82
CA TRP A 86 1.53 10.10 1.34
C TRP A 86 2.79 9.37 0.89
N ARG A 87 3.19 8.31 1.59
CA ARG A 87 4.32 7.45 1.16
C ARG A 87 4.04 6.82 -0.20
N LEU A 88 2.82 6.33 -0.42
CA LEU A 88 2.40 5.76 -1.69
C LEU A 88 2.42 6.78 -2.83
N LEU A 89 1.83 7.96 -2.62
CA LEU A 89 1.83 9.04 -3.62
C LEU A 89 3.24 9.51 -3.95
N HIS A 90 4.10 9.69 -2.94
CA HIS A 90 5.49 10.06 -3.16
C HIS A 90 6.23 8.99 -3.96
N ARG A 91 6.07 7.70 -3.59
CA ARG A 91 6.69 6.57 -4.30
C ARG A 91 6.32 6.54 -5.78
N LEU A 92 5.07 6.81 -6.11
CA LEU A 92 4.57 6.73 -7.49
C LEU A 92 4.88 7.96 -8.33
N PHE A 93 4.81 9.16 -7.74
CA PHE A 93 4.83 10.41 -8.51
C PHE A 93 6.10 11.24 -8.36
N ILE A 94 6.89 11.02 -7.32
CA ILE A 94 8.00 11.92 -6.97
C ILE A 94 9.32 11.16 -6.91
N GLU A 95 9.32 9.94 -6.39
CA GLU A 95 10.56 9.21 -6.19
C GLU A 95 11.31 8.94 -7.50
N GLY A 96 12.64 9.09 -7.46
CA GLY A 96 13.52 8.99 -8.62
C GLY A 96 13.56 10.22 -9.53
N ASN A 97 12.53 11.09 -9.48
CA ASN A 97 12.42 12.28 -10.35
C ASN A 97 12.32 13.60 -9.57
N GLY A 98 12.26 13.54 -8.25
CA GLY A 98 12.00 14.70 -7.40
C GLY A 98 12.75 14.66 -6.08
N VAL A 99 12.24 15.43 -5.13
CA VAL A 99 12.85 15.58 -3.80
C VAL A 99 12.72 14.28 -3.01
N GLN A 100 13.79 13.88 -2.31
CA GLN A 100 13.78 12.72 -1.43
C GLN A 100 12.62 12.79 -0.43
N PHE A 101 12.04 11.63 -0.07
CA PHE A 101 10.85 11.55 0.77
C PHE A 101 10.95 12.42 2.02
N SER A 102 12.04 12.30 2.77
CA SER A 102 12.28 13.06 3.99
C SER A 102 12.18 14.58 3.81
N LYS A 103 12.79 15.11 2.75
CA LYS A 103 12.79 16.54 2.47
C LYS A 103 11.43 16.98 1.93
N TRP A 104 10.83 16.21 1.03
CA TRP A 104 9.49 16.49 0.49
C TRP A 104 8.45 16.53 1.62
N PHE A 105 8.50 15.57 2.53
CA PHE A 105 7.55 15.46 3.63
C PHE A 105 7.65 16.61 4.64
N ASN A 106 8.83 17.21 4.80
CA ASN A 106 9.02 18.36 5.69
C ASN A 106 8.69 19.70 5.02
N GLU A 107 8.96 19.84 3.72
CA GLU A 107 8.90 21.14 3.03
C GLU A 107 7.66 21.32 2.14
N CYS A 108 7.05 20.23 1.67
CA CYS A 108 6.02 20.26 0.63
C CYS A 108 4.68 19.69 1.08
N LEU A 109 4.61 19.11 2.28
CA LEU A 109 3.37 18.53 2.79
C LEU A 109 2.32 19.65 3.02
N PRO A 110 1.08 19.47 2.56
CA PRO A 110 0.03 20.47 2.78
C PRO A 110 -0.38 20.55 4.25
N GLN A 111 -0.94 21.69 4.67
CA GLN A 111 -1.35 21.92 6.06
C GLN A 111 -2.38 20.90 6.57
N ASN A 112 -3.25 20.40 5.70
CA ASN A 112 -4.21 19.35 5.99
C ASN A 112 -3.68 17.94 5.70
N GLY A 113 -2.37 17.75 5.57
CA GLY A 113 -1.76 16.47 5.18
C GLY A 113 -2.16 15.30 6.08
N ALA A 114 -2.42 15.55 7.38
CA ALA A 114 -2.90 14.54 8.32
C ALA A 114 -4.31 14.00 8.02
N GLN A 115 -5.06 14.63 7.09
CA GLN A 115 -6.44 14.25 6.73
C GLN A 115 -6.52 13.44 5.43
N LEU A 116 -5.38 13.12 4.80
CA LEU A 116 -5.39 12.33 3.57
C LEU A 116 -5.88 10.90 3.87
N GLN A 117 -6.91 10.47 3.15
CA GLN A 117 -7.44 9.11 3.20
C GLN A 117 -6.88 8.28 2.04
N LEU A 118 -6.81 6.96 2.23
CA LEU A 118 -6.27 6.07 1.20
C LEU A 118 -7.16 6.04 -0.04
N GLY A 119 -8.49 6.13 0.12
CA GLY A 119 -9.42 6.24 -1.01
C GLY A 119 -9.08 7.41 -1.94
N MET A 120 -8.87 8.61 -1.37
CA MET A 120 -8.46 9.81 -2.11
C MET A 120 -7.11 9.61 -2.82
N ALA A 121 -6.13 8.98 -2.16
CA ALA A 121 -4.84 8.69 -2.79
C ALA A 121 -4.98 7.72 -3.98
N LEU A 122 -5.84 6.70 -3.87
CA LEU A 122 -6.11 5.75 -4.94
C LEU A 122 -6.87 6.39 -6.10
N GLU A 123 -7.81 7.29 -5.84
CA GLU A 123 -8.48 8.11 -6.86
C GLU A 123 -7.47 8.94 -7.65
N VAL A 124 -6.56 9.65 -6.96
CA VAL A 124 -5.48 10.41 -7.61
C VAL A 124 -4.59 9.50 -8.47
N ILE A 125 -4.25 8.31 -7.97
CA ILE A 125 -3.47 7.32 -8.73
C ILE A 125 -4.21 6.88 -9.99
N ARG A 126 -5.50 6.59 -9.85
CA ARG A 126 -6.37 6.18 -10.95
C ARG A 126 -6.48 7.27 -12.00
N GLU A 127 -6.83 8.49 -11.61
CA GLU A 127 -6.94 9.64 -12.51
C GLU A 127 -5.63 9.89 -13.26
N LYS A 128 -4.50 9.92 -12.55
CA LYS A 128 -3.20 10.11 -13.20
C LYS A 128 -2.82 8.98 -14.14
N SER A 129 -3.16 7.74 -13.81
CA SER A 129 -2.93 6.62 -14.72
C SER A 129 -3.73 6.74 -16.03
N ILE A 130 -4.92 7.36 -15.99
CA ILE A 130 -5.71 7.65 -17.19
C ILE A 130 -5.07 8.79 -17.97
N GLU A 131 -4.73 9.89 -17.29
CA GLU A 131 -4.13 11.09 -17.91
C GLU A 131 -2.85 10.77 -18.69
N ILE A 132 -2.00 9.87 -18.16
CA ILE A 132 -0.73 9.48 -18.80
C ILE A 132 -0.86 8.25 -19.71
N GLY A 133 -2.07 7.72 -19.90
CA GLY A 133 -2.35 6.63 -20.84
C GLY A 133 -1.94 5.23 -20.38
N ILE A 134 -1.72 5.00 -19.07
CA ILE A 134 -1.54 3.64 -18.52
C ILE A 134 -2.87 2.88 -18.57
N SER A 135 -3.98 3.56 -18.30
CA SER A 135 -5.31 2.97 -18.28
C SER A 135 -6.36 3.86 -18.95
N THR A 136 -7.55 3.33 -19.18
CA THR A 136 -8.73 4.09 -19.64
C THR A 136 -9.79 4.19 -18.55
N SER A 137 -10.77 5.10 -18.70
CA SER A 137 -11.90 5.24 -17.76
C SER A 137 -12.72 3.95 -17.62
N GLU A 138 -12.77 3.13 -18.67
CA GLU A 138 -13.65 1.97 -18.78
C GLU A 138 -13.11 0.70 -18.11
N GLU A 139 -11.81 0.64 -17.85
CA GLU A 139 -11.15 -0.57 -17.33
C GLU A 139 -10.50 -0.34 -15.97
N PRO A 140 -10.56 -1.31 -15.03
CA PRO A 140 -9.98 -1.15 -13.70
C PRO A 140 -8.44 -1.18 -13.75
N LEU A 141 -7.80 -0.26 -13.04
CA LEU A 141 -6.36 -0.30 -12.80
C LEU A 141 -6.01 -1.38 -11.77
N GLN A 142 -5.13 -2.31 -12.12
CA GLN A 142 -4.61 -3.33 -11.23
C GLN A 142 -3.38 -2.80 -10.48
N LEU A 143 -3.54 -2.46 -9.20
CA LEU A 143 -2.45 -1.91 -8.38
C LEU A 143 -1.82 -3.00 -7.50
N PHE A 144 -0.53 -3.28 -7.71
CA PHE A 144 0.27 -4.04 -6.76
C PHE A 144 0.82 -3.11 -5.68
N LEU A 145 0.52 -3.41 -4.41
CA LEU A 145 1.06 -2.71 -3.25
C LEU A 145 1.94 -3.66 -2.44
N GLY A 146 3.26 -3.47 -2.55
CA GLY A 146 4.22 -4.10 -1.66
C GLY A 146 4.53 -3.18 -0.49
N VAL A 147 4.52 -3.72 0.73
CA VAL A 147 5.01 -3.01 1.92
C VAL A 147 6.25 -3.73 2.42
N ASP A 148 7.38 -3.06 2.35
CA ASP A 148 8.63 -3.59 2.90
C ASP A 148 8.90 -3.00 4.28
N GLU A 149 9.62 -3.80 5.08
CA GLU A 149 10.02 -3.43 6.44
C GLU A 149 8.83 -3.01 7.32
N TYR A 150 7.68 -3.64 7.11
CA TYR A 150 6.43 -3.38 7.82
C TYR A 150 6.56 -3.53 9.36
N GLN A 151 7.55 -4.28 9.84
CA GLN A 151 7.85 -4.37 11.28
C GLN A 151 8.26 -3.02 11.88
N SER A 152 8.87 -2.13 11.08
CA SER A 152 9.29 -0.79 11.50
C SER A 152 8.12 0.18 11.62
N ILE A 153 6.90 -0.22 11.23
CA ILE A 153 5.70 0.56 11.49
C ILE A 153 5.49 0.69 13.02
N LYS A 154 5.88 -0.30 13.83
CA LYS A 154 5.84 -0.21 15.31
C LYS A 154 6.80 0.83 15.87
N ASP A 155 7.89 1.15 15.16
CA ASP A 155 8.84 2.19 15.54
C ASP A 155 8.36 3.60 15.16
N VAL A 156 7.20 3.73 14.50
CA VAL A 156 6.55 5.01 14.26
C VAL A 156 5.88 5.50 15.58
N ASN A 157 6.72 5.75 16.60
CA ASN A 157 6.35 6.22 17.94
C ASN A 157 5.80 7.66 17.91
N GLY A 158 4.64 7.82 17.31
CA GLY A 158 3.92 9.07 17.17
C GLY A 158 2.55 8.89 16.52
N ILE A 159 2.36 7.89 15.66
CA ILE A 159 1.04 7.63 15.08
C ILE A 159 0.10 7.17 16.20
N ARG A 160 -1.04 7.86 16.36
CA ARG A 160 -2.06 7.48 17.33
C ARG A 160 -2.63 6.12 16.94
N VAL A 161 -2.37 5.16 17.79
CA VAL A 161 -2.86 3.79 17.68
C VAL A 161 -4.36 3.77 18.01
N GLY A 162 -5.17 3.13 17.17
CA GLY A 162 -6.56 2.82 17.50
C GLY A 162 -6.62 2.04 18.82
N THR A 163 -7.57 2.37 19.69
CA THR A 163 -7.76 1.59 20.91
C THR A 163 -8.86 0.58 20.61
N ASN A 164 -8.56 -0.71 20.77
CA ASN A 164 -9.56 -1.77 20.72
C ASN A 164 -10.65 -1.50 21.76
N GLU A 165 -11.83 -2.09 21.59
CA GLU A 165 -12.95 -1.97 22.54
C GLU A 165 -12.58 -2.39 23.98
N ASP A 166 -11.54 -3.20 24.14
CA ASP A 166 -10.99 -3.68 25.41
C ASP A 166 -9.90 -2.77 26.02
N GLY A 167 -9.60 -1.62 25.40
CA GLY A 167 -8.59 -0.67 25.86
C GLY A 167 -7.15 -1.04 25.47
N SER A 168 -6.93 -2.14 24.74
CA SER A 168 -5.62 -2.49 24.21
C SER A 168 -5.28 -1.66 22.97
N LYS A 169 -3.98 -1.38 22.78
CA LYS A 169 -3.48 -0.71 21.57
C LYS A 169 -3.53 -1.70 20.41
N GLU A 170 -4.24 -1.35 19.33
CA GLU A 170 -4.20 -2.13 18.08
C GLU A 170 -2.78 -2.06 17.48
N GLU A 171 -2.26 -3.11 16.86
CA GLU A 171 -0.92 -2.98 16.26
C GLU A 171 -1.02 -2.09 15.01
N LEU A 172 -0.13 -1.11 14.81
CA LEU A 172 -0.18 -0.22 13.63
C LEU A 172 -0.17 -0.97 12.28
N LEU A 173 0.40 -2.19 12.27
CA LEU A 173 0.27 -3.09 11.12
C LEU A 173 -1.19 -3.53 10.93
N GLN A 174 -1.88 -3.91 12.00
CA GLN A 174 -3.29 -4.27 11.97
C GLN A 174 -4.16 -3.09 11.53
N ASP A 175 -3.88 -1.87 11.99
CA ASP A 175 -4.54 -0.65 11.49
C ASP A 175 -4.36 -0.48 9.98
N LEU A 176 -3.14 -0.67 9.48
CA LEU A 176 -2.86 -0.65 8.03
C LEU A 176 -3.59 -1.78 7.29
N LEU A 177 -3.62 -2.99 7.86
CA LEU A 177 -4.35 -4.13 7.29
C LEU A 177 -5.86 -3.88 7.27
N ASN A 178 -6.42 -3.19 8.26
CA ASN A 178 -7.84 -2.83 8.32
C ASN A 178 -8.17 -1.79 7.25
N VAL A 179 -7.38 -0.71 7.17
CA VAL A 179 -7.48 0.33 6.12
C VAL A 179 -7.42 -0.30 4.72
N LEU A 180 -6.45 -1.19 4.49
CA LEU A 180 -6.34 -1.91 3.22
C LEU A 180 -7.50 -2.89 3.03
N GLY A 181 -7.92 -3.61 4.07
CA GLY A 181 -8.99 -4.59 4.02
C GLY A 181 -10.36 -4.03 3.64
N ASP A 182 -10.64 -2.79 4.03
CA ASP A 182 -11.88 -2.08 3.68
C ASP A 182 -11.90 -1.63 2.21
N ILE A 183 -10.73 -1.48 1.60
CA ILE A 183 -10.57 -0.99 0.22
C ILE A 183 -10.27 -2.13 -0.77
N MET A 184 -9.65 -3.22 -0.29
CA MET A 184 -9.36 -4.42 -1.07
C MET A 184 -10.67 -5.12 -1.44
N ALA A 185 -11.10 -4.77 -2.63
CA ALA A 185 -12.41 -5.01 -3.20
C ALA A 185 -13.49 -4.19 -2.46
N SER A 186 -13.65 -2.94 -2.90
CA SER A 186 -14.94 -2.26 -2.83
C SER A 186 -15.52 -2.23 -4.26
N PRO A 187 -16.81 -2.56 -4.46
CA PRO A 187 -17.49 -2.09 -5.65
C PRO A 187 -17.49 -0.56 -5.64
N VAL A 188 -16.96 0.05 -6.70
CA VAL A 188 -17.41 1.40 -7.07
C VAL A 188 -18.78 1.20 -7.70
N ASP A 189 -19.82 1.39 -6.87
CA ASP A 189 -21.10 2.08 -7.16
C ASP A 189 -22.31 1.49 -6.43
N GLY A 190 -23.07 2.40 -5.80
CA GLY A 190 -24.37 2.19 -5.17
C GLY A 190 -24.66 3.19 -4.06
#